data_AF-A0A7W0Q649-F1
#
_entry.id   AF-A0A7W0Q649-F1
#
_cell.length_a   1.000
_cell.length_b   1.000
_cell.length_c   1.000
_cell.angle_alpha   90.00
_cell.angle_beta   90.00
_cell.angle_gamma   90.00
#
_symmetry.space_group_name_H-M   'P 1'
#
loop_
_entity.id
_entity.type
_entity.pdbx_description
1 polymer ?
#
loop_
_entity_poly.entity_id
_entity_poly.type
_entity_poly.pdbx_seq_one_letter_code
_entity_poly.pdbx_strand_id
1 'polypeptide(L)'
;MLERDPKTLARLQAVVTALIEHRVSTSLVDVERALARWRNGSHSALAAHGAVLRHAARCERTVERVTAAAGDRPEGILRDAVDAGLMAPEEFVLLVGKQPEEIASIDALRDEDDASAPDKKRTLEALLSRGPVLVHVDARRAEVNVPPRFRADASLVLRFGFNLSPAITDLVVDDDAIAGTLTFGGQPFRCILPWTAVYAAMVEGEQRGTVWPEDVPEDVLTGGAEASPMPAGVSAPAPIAAAPAEDSGKVVKRAASHLKLVE
;
A
#
# COMPACT_ATOMS: atom_id res chain seq x y z
N MET A 1 -12.45 -35.20 -6.22
CA MET A 1 -11.36 -35.75 -5.40
C MET A 1 -10.30 -36.19 -6.38
N LEU A 2 -9.21 -35.42 -6.52
CA LEU A 2 -8.12 -35.76 -7.44
C LEU A 2 -7.62 -37.19 -7.14
N GLU A 3 -7.50 -38.01 -8.17
CA GLU A 3 -6.92 -39.34 -8.02
C GLU A 3 -5.47 -39.18 -7.54
N ARG A 4 -5.15 -39.80 -6.40
CA ARG A 4 -3.80 -39.78 -5.80
C ARG A 4 -2.86 -40.75 -6.52
N ASP A 5 -2.93 -40.81 -7.84
CA ASP A 5 -1.99 -41.61 -8.61
C ASP A 5 -0.60 -40.94 -8.61
N PRO A 6 0.49 -41.71 -8.78
CA PRO A 6 1.85 -41.16 -8.70
C PRO A 6 2.13 -40.08 -9.77
N LYS A 7 1.46 -40.14 -10.92
CA LYS A 7 1.67 -39.20 -12.03
C LYS A 7 1.05 -37.84 -11.74
N THR A 8 -0.15 -37.84 -11.16
CA THR A 8 -0.90 -36.66 -10.75
C THR A 8 -0.18 -35.94 -9.62
N LEU A 9 0.35 -36.67 -8.65
CA LEU A 9 1.17 -36.11 -7.58
C LEU A 9 2.46 -35.48 -8.12
N ALA A 10 3.16 -36.17 -9.03
CA ALA A 10 4.36 -35.63 -9.66
C ALA A 10 4.06 -34.36 -10.48
N ARG A 11 2.93 -34.34 -11.19
CA ARG A 11 2.51 -33.18 -11.96
C ARG A 11 2.12 -32.00 -11.06
N LEU A 12 1.35 -32.25 -10.00
CA LEU A 12 1.02 -31.24 -9.00
C LEU A 12 2.29 -30.63 -8.39
N GLN A 13 3.28 -31.46 -8.01
CA GLN A 13 4.55 -30.98 -7.48
C GLN A 13 5.33 -30.11 -8.49
N ALA A 14 5.33 -30.49 -9.77
CA ALA A 14 5.94 -29.69 -10.83
C ALA A 14 5.25 -28.33 -10.99
N VAL A 15 3.92 -28.30 -10.92
CA VAL A 15 3.11 -27.07 -11.01
C VAL A 15 3.35 -26.18 -9.79
N VAL A 16 3.37 -26.74 -8.59
CA VAL A 16 3.71 -26.01 -7.35
C VAL A 16 5.09 -25.36 -7.46
N THR A 17 6.09 -26.11 -7.92
CA THR A 17 7.44 -25.58 -8.13
C THR A 17 7.43 -24.43 -9.14
N ALA A 18 6.75 -24.60 -10.28
CA ALA A 18 6.66 -23.57 -11.31
C ALA A 18 5.94 -22.30 -10.83
N LEU A 19 4.89 -22.44 -10.02
CA LEU A 19 4.18 -21.32 -9.39
C LEU A 19 5.09 -20.54 -8.45
N ILE A 20 5.82 -21.24 -7.58
CA ILE A 20 6.79 -20.61 -6.68
C ILE A 20 7.86 -19.86 -7.48
N GLU A 21 8.43 -20.51 -8.49
CA GLU A 21 9.47 -19.92 -9.34
C GLU A 21 8.96 -18.66 -10.08
N HIS A 22 7.76 -18.73 -10.66
CA HIS A 22 7.11 -17.61 -11.32
C HIS A 22 6.95 -16.41 -10.37
N ARG A 23 6.51 -16.66 -9.12
CA ARG A 23 6.30 -15.62 -8.11
C ARG A 23 7.60 -15.00 -7.62
N VAL A 24 8.59 -15.84 -7.34
CA VAL A 24 9.95 -15.40 -6.96
C VAL A 24 10.53 -14.54 -8.09
N SER A 25 10.43 -14.98 -9.34
CA SER A 25 10.91 -14.25 -10.51
C SER A 25 10.26 -12.87 -10.66
N THR A 26 8.93 -12.79 -10.56
CA THR A 26 8.22 -11.51 -10.64
C THR A 26 8.66 -10.55 -9.53
N SER A 27 8.84 -11.05 -8.32
CA SER A 27 9.30 -10.23 -7.18
C SER A 27 10.76 -9.78 -7.26
N LEU A 28 11.62 -10.47 -8.03
CA LEU A 28 13.01 -10.06 -8.24
C LEU A 28 13.12 -8.75 -9.00
N VAL A 29 12.14 -8.40 -9.83
CA VAL A 29 12.10 -7.14 -10.59
C VAL A 29 12.16 -5.92 -9.64
N ASP A 30 11.54 -6.00 -8.46
CA ASP A 30 11.59 -4.93 -7.46
C ASP A 30 13.01 -4.78 -6.88
N VAL A 31 13.70 -5.90 -6.63
CA VAL A 31 15.08 -5.92 -6.15
C VAL A 31 16.02 -5.36 -7.21
N GLU A 32 15.89 -5.79 -8.46
CA GLU A 32 16.68 -5.28 -9.57
C GLU A 32 16.53 -3.76 -9.72
N ARG A 33 15.29 -3.27 -9.62
CA ARG A 33 14.99 -1.84 -9.66
C ARG A 33 15.63 -1.09 -8.49
N ALA A 34 15.55 -1.62 -7.27
CA ALA A 34 16.18 -1.01 -6.10
C ALA A 34 17.72 -0.97 -6.22
N LEU A 35 18.33 -2.06 -6.68
CA LEU A 35 19.78 -2.12 -6.90
C LEU A 35 20.23 -1.17 -8.01
N ALA A 36 19.46 -1.03 -9.09
CA ALA A 36 19.74 -0.09 -10.17
C ALA A 36 19.70 1.37 -9.67
N ARG A 37 18.72 1.71 -8.84
CA ARG A 37 18.61 3.03 -8.20
C ARG A 37 19.73 3.30 -7.21
N TRP A 38 20.21 2.28 -6.49
CA TRP A 38 21.38 2.46 -5.63
C TRP A 38 22.65 2.74 -6.45
N ARG A 39 22.88 1.97 -7.53
CA ARG A 39 24.04 2.15 -8.41
C ARG A 39 24.09 3.52 -9.08
N ASN A 40 22.94 4.11 -9.39
CA ASN A 40 22.87 5.44 -10.00
C ASN A 40 22.80 6.59 -8.97
N GLY A 41 22.90 6.29 -7.67
CA GLY A 41 22.90 7.28 -6.59
C GLY A 41 21.51 7.77 -6.15
N SER A 42 20.43 7.25 -6.74
CA SER A 42 19.05 7.63 -6.36
C SER A 42 18.57 6.94 -5.07
N HIS A 43 19.20 5.83 -4.65
CA HIS A 43 18.88 5.11 -3.41
C HIS A 43 20.13 4.95 -2.53
N SER A 44 19.93 4.90 -1.21
CA SER A 44 20.98 4.53 -0.25
C SER A 44 21.26 3.03 -0.29
N ALA A 45 22.41 2.62 0.26
CA ALA A 45 22.72 1.20 0.44
C ALA A 45 21.71 0.49 1.37
N LEU A 46 21.21 1.21 2.38
CA LEU A 46 20.21 0.67 3.31
C LEU A 46 18.86 0.42 2.63
N ALA A 47 18.44 1.33 1.75
CA ALA A 47 17.26 1.20 0.91
C ALA A 47 17.33 -0.04 0.00
N ALA A 48 18.45 -0.21 -0.72
CA ALA A 48 18.68 -1.40 -1.54
C ALA A 48 18.68 -2.70 -0.70
N HIS A 49 19.27 -2.67 0.50
CA HIS A 49 19.26 -3.81 1.41
C HIS A 49 17.84 -4.14 1.90
N GLY A 50 17.03 -3.13 2.23
CA GLY A 50 15.64 -3.30 2.62
C GLY A 50 14.81 -3.99 1.53
N ALA A 51 15.03 -3.65 0.26
CA ALA A 51 14.37 -4.33 -0.86
C ALA A 51 14.73 -5.83 -0.94
N VAL A 52 16.00 -6.18 -0.70
CA VAL A 52 16.45 -7.58 -0.64
C VAL A 52 15.79 -8.34 0.52
N LEU A 53 15.73 -7.73 1.71
CA LEU A 53 15.08 -8.35 2.88
C LEU A 53 13.58 -8.55 2.67
N ARG A 54 12.88 -7.56 2.08
CA ARG A 54 11.46 -7.67 1.72
C ARG A 54 11.22 -8.80 0.71
N HIS A 55 12.07 -8.91 -0.31
CA HIS A 55 12.02 -10.01 -1.26
C HIS A 55 12.23 -11.37 -0.57
N ALA A 56 13.22 -11.50 0.31
CA ALA A 56 13.44 -12.73 1.07
C ALA A 56 12.20 -13.13 1.89
N ALA A 57 11.62 -12.19 2.64
CA ALA A 57 10.40 -12.44 3.43
C ALA A 57 9.18 -12.78 2.54
N ARG A 58 9.08 -12.21 1.34
CA ARG A 58 8.04 -12.55 0.36
C ARG A 58 8.22 -13.97 -0.19
N CYS A 59 9.46 -14.38 -0.47
CA CYS A 59 9.78 -15.74 -0.92
C CYS A 59 9.40 -16.78 0.13
N GLU A 60 9.76 -16.56 1.40
CA GLU A 60 9.41 -17.47 2.50
C GLU A 60 7.89 -17.67 2.62
N ARG A 61 7.12 -16.58 2.68
CA ARG A 61 5.65 -16.62 2.74
C ARG A 61 5.02 -17.31 1.53
N THR A 62 5.55 -17.04 0.33
CA THR A 62 5.06 -17.67 -0.90
C THR A 62 5.24 -19.18 -0.86
N VAL A 63 6.43 -19.65 -0.45
CA VAL A 63 6.71 -21.09 -0.34
C VAL A 63 5.79 -21.75 0.68
N GLU A 64 5.65 -21.15 1.87
CA GLU A 64 4.78 -21.68 2.93
C GLU A 64 3.32 -21.79 2.45
N ARG A 65 2.78 -20.72 1.88
CA ARG A 65 1.39 -20.66 1.41
C ARG A 65 1.09 -21.64 0.29
N VAL A 66 1.91 -21.65 -0.77
CA VAL A 66 1.70 -22.53 -1.93
C VAL A 66 1.80 -23.99 -1.49
N THR A 67 2.75 -24.32 -0.61
CA THR A 67 2.92 -25.68 -0.09
C THR A 67 1.73 -26.12 0.76
N ALA A 68 1.25 -25.25 1.68
CA ALA A 68 0.09 -25.54 2.51
C ALA A 68 -1.17 -25.74 1.65
N ALA A 69 -1.42 -24.84 0.70
CA ALA A 69 -2.58 -24.92 -0.18
C ALA A 69 -2.53 -26.12 -1.14
N ALA A 70 -1.35 -26.59 -1.55
CA ALA A 70 -1.21 -27.82 -2.32
C ALA A 70 -1.64 -29.07 -1.54
N GLY A 71 -1.50 -29.06 -0.21
CA GLY A 71 -2.01 -30.13 0.66
C GLY A 71 -3.52 -30.06 0.88
N ASP A 72 -4.04 -28.84 1.09
CA ASP A 72 -5.43 -28.64 1.51
C ASP A 72 -6.42 -28.51 0.35
N ARG A 73 -6.04 -27.79 -0.72
CA ARG A 73 -6.88 -27.42 -1.86
C ARG A 73 -6.12 -27.54 -3.19
N PRO A 74 -5.72 -28.76 -3.60
CA PRO A 74 -4.88 -28.96 -4.77
C PRO A 74 -5.53 -28.50 -6.08
N GLU A 75 -6.85 -28.65 -6.25
CA GLU A 75 -7.56 -28.10 -7.41
C GLU A 75 -7.45 -26.58 -7.54
N GLY A 76 -7.36 -25.86 -6.41
CA GLY A 76 -7.18 -24.41 -6.38
C GLY A 76 -5.78 -23.98 -6.84
N ILE A 77 -4.75 -24.73 -6.44
CA ILE A 77 -3.37 -24.53 -6.93
C ILE A 77 -3.30 -24.72 -8.46
N LEU A 78 -3.94 -25.77 -8.96
CA LEU A 78 -3.98 -26.03 -10.40
C LEU A 78 -4.75 -24.94 -11.14
N ARG A 79 -5.79 -24.38 -10.52
CA ARG A 79 -6.57 -23.27 -11.08
C ARG A 79 -5.70 -22.03 -11.25
N ASP A 80 -4.96 -21.68 -10.21
CA ASP A 80 -4.03 -20.55 -10.22
C ASP A 80 -2.92 -20.75 -11.27
N ALA A 81 -2.45 -21.98 -11.48
CA ALA A 81 -1.50 -22.29 -12.54
C ALA A 81 -2.07 -22.07 -13.95
N VAL A 82 -3.37 -22.32 -14.15
CA VAL A 82 -4.04 -21.99 -15.42
C VAL A 82 -4.10 -20.48 -15.60
N ASP A 83 -4.46 -19.73 -14.57
CA ASP A 83 -4.52 -18.26 -14.63
C ASP A 83 -3.15 -17.63 -14.89
N ALA A 84 -2.07 -18.24 -14.39
CA ALA A 84 -0.69 -17.84 -14.67
C ALA A 84 -0.21 -18.19 -16.09
N GLY A 85 -0.96 -18.99 -16.85
CA GLY A 85 -0.50 -19.58 -18.10
C GLY A 85 0.60 -20.65 -17.92
N LEU A 86 0.77 -21.18 -16.70
CA LEU A 86 1.73 -22.25 -16.38
C LEU A 86 1.13 -23.66 -16.61
N MET A 87 -0.19 -23.73 -16.76
CA MET A 87 -0.95 -24.93 -17.10
C MET A 87 -1.97 -24.63 -18.18
N ALA A 88 -2.14 -25.55 -19.13
CA ALA A 88 -3.17 -25.42 -20.16
C ALA A 88 -4.57 -25.74 -19.58
N PRO A 89 -5.64 -25.02 -19.96
CA PRO A 89 -6.99 -25.32 -19.48
C PRO A 89 -7.44 -26.75 -19.78
N GLU A 90 -7.05 -27.32 -20.91
CA GLU A 90 -7.40 -28.69 -21.30
C GLU A 90 -6.73 -29.71 -20.37
N GLU A 91 -5.49 -29.44 -19.97
CA GLU A 91 -4.76 -30.27 -19.01
C GLU A 91 -5.43 -30.23 -17.63
N PHE A 92 -5.88 -29.05 -17.19
CA PHE A 92 -6.62 -28.89 -15.94
C PHE A 92 -7.90 -29.74 -15.94
N VAL A 93 -8.70 -29.67 -17.01
CA VAL A 93 -9.94 -30.44 -17.13
C VAL A 93 -9.67 -31.94 -17.08
N LEU A 94 -8.58 -32.41 -17.70
CA LEU A 94 -8.18 -33.82 -17.63
C LEU A 94 -7.82 -34.27 -16.20
N LEU A 95 -7.15 -33.43 -15.42
CA LEU A 95 -6.70 -33.76 -14.06
C LEU A 95 -7.81 -33.60 -13.01
N VAL A 96 -8.62 -32.55 -13.14
CA VAL A 96 -9.61 -32.13 -12.12
C VAL A 96 -11.02 -32.62 -12.46
N GLY A 97 -11.31 -32.83 -13.75
CA GLY A 97 -12.63 -33.26 -14.25
C GLY A 97 -13.69 -32.16 -14.27
N LYS A 98 -13.30 -30.90 -14.06
CA LYS A 98 -14.19 -29.72 -14.03
C LYS A 98 -13.57 -28.59 -14.83
N GLN A 99 -14.37 -27.60 -15.23
CA GLN A 99 -13.81 -26.38 -15.82
C GLN A 99 -13.06 -25.56 -14.77
N PRO A 100 -11.98 -24.86 -15.15
CA PRO A 100 -11.24 -23.96 -14.26
C PRO A 100 -12.16 -22.93 -13.58
N GLU A 101 -13.13 -22.38 -14.30
CA GLU A 101 -14.07 -21.38 -13.80
C GLU A 101 -14.98 -21.88 -12.67
N GLU A 102 -15.16 -23.21 -12.56
CA GLU A 102 -15.98 -23.83 -11.51
C GLU A 102 -15.21 -24.02 -10.19
N ILE A 103 -13.89 -23.81 -10.21
CA ILE A 103 -13.03 -23.95 -9.04
C ILE A 103 -12.65 -22.56 -8.54
N ALA A 104 -12.90 -22.31 -7.26
CA ALA A 104 -12.45 -21.10 -6.61
C ALA A 104 -10.91 -21.05 -6.62
N SER A 105 -10.36 -19.97 -7.17
CA SER A 105 -8.95 -19.64 -7.02
C SER A 105 -8.61 -19.52 -5.54
N ILE A 106 -7.37 -19.85 -5.20
CA ILE A 106 -6.84 -19.70 -3.85
C ILE A 106 -6.00 -18.43 -3.73
N ASP A 107 -5.95 -17.62 -4.78
CA ASP A 107 -5.17 -16.39 -4.90
C ASP A 107 -3.69 -16.60 -4.51
N ALA A 108 -3.14 -17.80 -4.73
CA ALA A 108 -1.74 -18.12 -4.41
C ALA A 108 -0.76 -17.24 -5.18
N LEU A 109 -1.21 -16.67 -6.29
CA LEU A 109 -0.47 -15.75 -7.15
C LEU A 109 -0.72 -14.27 -6.90
N ARG A 110 -1.61 -13.90 -5.99
CA ARG A 110 -1.74 -12.49 -5.57
C ARG A 110 -0.65 -12.21 -4.55
N ASP A 111 0.09 -11.12 -4.78
CA ASP A 111 1.10 -10.64 -3.84
C ASP A 111 0.40 -10.16 -2.59
N GLU A 112 0.76 -10.74 -1.45
CA GLU A 112 0.27 -10.35 -0.13
C GLU A 112 0.81 -9.00 0.37
N ASP A 113 1.25 -8.13 -0.54
CA ASP A 113 1.07 -6.71 -0.31
C ASP A 113 -0.46 -6.39 -0.23
N ASP A 114 -1.32 -7.28 -0.75
CA ASP A 114 -2.78 -7.37 -0.52
C ASP A 114 -3.21 -8.15 0.75
N ALA A 115 -2.38 -8.91 1.48
CA ALA A 115 -2.85 -9.51 2.76
C ALA A 115 -2.95 -8.49 3.88
N SER A 116 -2.20 -7.39 3.78
CA SER A 116 -2.40 -6.24 4.63
C SER A 116 -3.68 -5.49 4.23
N ALA A 117 -4.24 -5.68 3.03
CA ALA A 117 -5.43 -4.95 2.58
C ALA A 117 -6.67 -5.22 3.45
N PRO A 118 -7.07 -6.47 3.77
CA PRO A 118 -8.17 -6.72 4.71
C PRO A 118 -7.93 -6.13 6.10
N ASP A 119 -6.68 -6.15 6.59
CA ASP A 119 -6.32 -5.61 7.90
C ASP A 119 -6.30 -4.06 7.91
N LYS A 120 -5.73 -3.44 6.87
CA LYS A 120 -5.72 -2.00 6.62
C LYS A 120 -7.11 -1.46 6.43
N LYS A 121 -7.93 -2.11 5.61
CA LYS A 121 -9.33 -1.79 5.39
C LYS A 121 -10.09 -1.80 6.71
N ARG A 122 -10.06 -2.92 7.44
CA ARG A 122 -10.74 -3.06 8.73
C ARG A 122 -10.25 -2.03 9.75
N THR A 123 -8.94 -1.80 9.80
CA THR A 123 -8.35 -0.77 10.66
C THR A 123 -8.85 0.61 10.28
N LEU A 124 -8.86 0.94 8.99
CA LEU A 124 -9.28 2.25 8.51
C LEU A 124 -10.77 2.50 8.75
N GLU A 125 -11.63 1.50 8.51
CA GLU A 125 -13.06 1.54 8.86
C GLU A 125 -13.26 1.79 10.36
N ALA A 126 -12.49 1.09 11.21
CA ALA A 126 -12.54 1.30 12.65
C ALA A 126 -12.09 2.72 13.04
N LEU A 127 -11.07 3.28 12.40
CA LEU A 127 -10.63 4.66 12.63
C LEU A 127 -11.68 5.67 12.14
N LEU A 128 -12.26 5.47 10.95
CA LEU A 128 -13.29 6.34 10.36
C LEU A 128 -14.58 6.36 11.18
N SER A 129 -14.91 5.27 11.87
CA SER A 129 -16.05 5.21 12.80
C SER A 129 -15.89 6.12 14.02
N ARG A 130 -14.65 6.48 14.37
CA ARG A 130 -14.31 7.31 15.53
C ARG A 130 -14.17 8.79 15.17
N GLY A 131 -13.81 9.11 13.92
CA GLY A 131 -13.69 10.48 13.46
C GLY A 131 -12.99 10.61 12.10
N PRO A 132 -12.69 11.84 11.67
CA PRO A 132 -11.86 12.08 10.49
C PRO A 132 -10.49 11.40 10.64
N VAL A 133 -10.02 10.78 9.56
CA VAL A 133 -8.75 10.05 9.52
C VAL A 133 -7.78 10.75 8.58
N LEU A 134 -6.55 10.92 9.04
CA LEU A 134 -5.40 11.30 8.24
C LEU A 134 -4.74 10.01 7.71
N VAL A 135 -4.74 9.87 6.39
CA VAL A 135 -4.17 8.73 5.67
C VAL A 135 -2.88 9.19 5.00
N HIS A 136 -1.78 8.54 5.37
CA HIS A 136 -0.47 8.78 4.79
C HIS A 136 -0.23 7.81 3.64
N VAL A 137 0.15 8.35 2.47
CA VAL A 137 0.26 7.61 1.22
C VAL A 137 1.52 7.99 0.43
N ASP A 138 2.16 7.00 -0.19
CA ASP A 138 3.19 7.25 -1.20
C ASP A 138 2.54 7.54 -2.56
N ALA A 139 2.43 8.81 -2.92
CA ALA A 139 1.77 9.22 -4.16
C ALA A 139 2.61 8.99 -5.43
N ARG A 140 3.84 8.47 -5.30
CA ARG A 140 4.71 8.13 -6.43
C ARG A 140 4.37 6.78 -7.06
N ARG A 141 3.56 5.96 -6.38
CA ARG A 141 3.11 4.66 -6.91
C ARG A 141 2.17 4.89 -8.10
N ALA A 142 2.37 4.15 -9.19
CA ALA A 142 1.67 4.38 -10.45
C ALA A 142 0.14 4.18 -10.36
N GLU A 143 -0.30 3.37 -9.40
CA GLU A 143 -1.72 3.04 -9.16
C GLU A 143 -2.44 4.10 -8.32
N VAL A 144 -1.70 5.01 -7.68
CA VAL A 144 -2.28 6.09 -6.86
C VAL A 144 -2.83 7.18 -7.77
N ASN A 145 -4.13 7.45 -7.63
CA ASN A 145 -4.75 8.57 -8.33
C ASN A 145 -4.91 9.77 -7.39
N VAL A 146 -4.11 10.81 -7.63
CA VAL A 146 -4.14 12.10 -6.94
C VAL A 146 -3.89 13.22 -7.95
N PRO A 147 -4.20 14.50 -7.62
CA PRO A 147 -3.89 15.62 -8.50
C PRO A 147 -2.41 15.61 -8.93
N PRO A 148 -2.09 15.97 -10.19
CA PRO A 148 -0.74 15.81 -10.75
C PRO A 148 0.39 16.41 -9.91
N ARG A 149 0.11 17.53 -9.22
CA ARG A 149 1.07 18.22 -8.34
C ARG A 149 1.55 17.40 -7.13
N PHE A 150 0.82 16.34 -6.75
CA PHE A 150 1.17 15.50 -5.60
C PHE A 150 1.84 14.18 -6.01
N ARG A 151 1.92 13.83 -7.30
CA ARG A 151 2.46 12.54 -7.76
C ARG A 151 3.93 12.28 -7.45
N ALA A 152 4.67 13.30 -7.01
CA ALA A 152 6.07 13.18 -6.60
C ALA A 152 6.24 13.05 -5.08
N ASP A 153 5.15 13.16 -4.30
CA ASP A 153 5.20 13.22 -2.84
C ASP A 153 5.17 11.81 -2.23
N ALA A 154 6.24 11.45 -1.52
CA ALA A 154 6.36 10.18 -0.80
C ALA A 154 5.59 10.17 0.54
N SER A 155 5.11 11.33 0.99
CA SER A 155 4.58 11.55 2.34
C SER A 155 3.23 12.26 2.35
N LEU A 156 2.47 12.13 1.25
CA LEU A 156 1.22 12.82 1.08
C LEU A 156 0.23 12.40 2.17
N VAL A 157 -0.40 13.38 2.82
CA VAL A 157 -1.44 13.15 3.82
C VAL A 157 -2.77 13.59 3.27
N LEU A 158 -3.72 12.66 3.18
CA LEU A 158 -5.08 12.92 2.74
C LEU A 158 -6.06 12.67 3.88
N ARG A 159 -7.07 13.54 3.98
CA ARG A 159 -8.06 13.49 5.05
C ARG A 159 -9.35 12.85 4.54
N PHE A 160 -9.81 11.80 5.21
CA PHE A 160 -11.05 11.09 4.92
C PHE A 160 -11.99 11.10 6.13
N GLY A 161 -13.30 10.98 5.90
CA GLY A 161 -14.28 10.95 6.98
C GLY A 161 -15.71 11.07 6.48
N PHE A 162 -16.64 10.46 7.20
CA PHE A 162 -18.07 10.51 6.85
C PHE A 162 -18.70 11.88 7.13
N ASN A 163 -18.19 12.63 8.11
CA ASN A 163 -18.74 13.91 8.57
C ASN A 163 -17.82 15.11 8.28
N LEU A 164 -17.23 15.15 7.09
CA LEU A 164 -16.39 16.28 6.66
C LEU A 164 -17.22 17.45 6.13
N SER A 165 -16.63 18.63 6.15
CA SER A 165 -17.16 19.81 5.45
C SER A 165 -16.07 20.35 4.51
N PRO A 166 -16.23 20.22 3.19
CA PRO A 166 -17.31 19.53 2.47
C PRO A 166 -17.30 18.00 2.69
N ALA A 167 -18.47 17.37 2.61
CA ALA A 167 -18.62 15.93 2.78
C ALA A 167 -18.10 15.16 1.56
N ILE A 168 -17.50 13.99 1.80
CA ILE A 168 -17.10 13.05 0.75
C ILE A 168 -18.28 12.09 0.53
N THR A 169 -19.18 12.41 -0.39
CA THR A 169 -20.41 11.64 -0.63
C THR A 169 -20.17 10.29 -1.30
N ASP A 170 -19.01 10.12 -1.94
CA ASP A 170 -18.59 8.94 -2.69
C ASP A 170 -17.42 8.21 -2.00
N LEU A 171 -17.30 8.34 -0.68
CA LEU A 171 -16.29 7.63 0.10
C LEU A 171 -16.54 6.12 0.03
N VAL A 172 -15.57 5.38 -0.52
CA VAL A 172 -15.56 3.92 -0.61
C VAL A 172 -14.30 3.39 0.05
N VAL A 173 -14.48 2.38 0.89
CA VAL A 173 -13.41 1.60 1.51
C VAL A 173 -13.69 0.15 1.14
N ASP A 174 -12.97 -0.38 0.15
CA ASP A 174 -13.17 -1.72 -0.38
C ASP A 174 -11.91 -2.58 -0.19
N ASP A 175 -11.89 -3.76 -0.80
CA ASP A 175 -10.78 -4.71 -0.61
C ASP A 175 -9.52 -4.29 -1.38
N ASP A 176 -9.63 -3.37 -2.34
CA ASP A 176 -8.53 -2.96 -3.21
C ASP A 176 -7.97 -1.57 -2.83
N ALA A 177 -8.82 -0.65 -2.38
CA ALA A 177 -8.45 0.74 -2.11
C ALA A 177 -9.39 1.48 -1.12
N ILE A 178 -8.91 2.65 -0.68
CA ILE A 178 -9.79 3.75 -0.27
C ILE A 178 -9.91 4.77 -1.39
N ALA A 179 -11.15 5.17 -1.70
CA ALA A 179 -11.44 6.13 -2.75
C ALA A 179 -12.48 7.18 -2.29
N GLY A 180 -12.41 8.36 -2.88
CA GLY A 180 -13.40 9.42 -2.66
C GLY A 180 -13.01 10.74 -3.31
N THR A 181 -14.00 11.61 -3.53
CA THR A 181 -13.79 12.93 -4.09
C THR A 181 -13.37 13.93 -3.00
N LEU A 182 -12.10 14.34 -3.04
CA LEU A 182 -11.52 15.31 -2.11
C LEU A 182 -11.44 16.70 -2.76
N THR A 183 -11.52 17.75 -1.94
CA THR A 183 -11.42 19.13 -2.43
C THR A 183 -10.03 19.69 -2.22
N PHE A 184 -9.40 20.13 -3.31
CA PHE A 184 -8.05 20.69 -3.32
C PHE A 184 -8.09 22.15 -3.79
N GLY A 185 -7.95 23.11 -2.87
CA GLY A 185 -8.02 24.54 -3.22
C GLY A 185 -9.35 24.93 -3.86
N GLY A 186 -10.45 24.31 -3.42
CA GLY A 186 -11.80 24.52 -3.97
C GLY A 186 -12.13 23.67 -5.21
N GLN A 187 -11.18 22.90 -5.76
CA GLN A 187 -11.44 22.01 -6.89
C GLN A 187 -11.60 20.55 -6.43
N PRO A 188 -12.74 19.89 -6.72
CA PRO A 188 -12.92 18.48 -6.41
C PRO A 188 -12.05 17.61 -7.31
N PHE A 189 -11.45 16.56 -6.75
CA PHE A 189 -10.69 15.55 -7.47
C PHE A 189 -10.94 14.17 -6.85
N ARG A 190 -11.23 13.18 -7.69
CA ARG A 190 -11.45 11.81 -7.23
C ARG A 190 -10.11 11.13 -6.93
N CYS A 191 -9.86 10.86 -5.66
CA CYS A 191 -8.68 10.14 -5.19
C CYS A 191 -8.95 8.64 -5.10
N ILE A 192 -7.95 7.83 -5.46
CA ILE A 192 -7.96 6.37 -5.32
C ILE A 192 -6.60 5.97 -4.77
N LEU A 193 -6.58 5.40 -3.57
CA LEU A 193 -5.37 5.01 -2.85
C LEU A 193 -5.42 3.48 -2.63
N PRO A 194 -4.67 2.71 -3.44
CA PRO A 194 -4.49 1.28 -3.19
C PRO A 194 -3.91 1.04 -1.80
N TRP A 195 -4.26 -0.08 -1.17
CA TRP A 195 -3.79 -0.41 0.17
C TRP A 195 -2.27 -0.50 0.28
N THR A 196 -1.62 -0.94 -0.79
CA THR A 196 -0.16 -0.97 -0.89
C THR A 196 0.42 0.44 -0.74
N ALA A 197 -0.22 1.49 -1.27
CA ALA A 197 0.30 2.85 -1.18
C ALA A 197 0.12 3.49 0.21
N VAL A 198 -0.82 3.00 1.01
CA VAL A 198 -1.14 3.54 2.34
C VAL A 198 -0.20 2.95 3.39
N TYR A 199 0.57 3.79 4.06
CA TYR A 199 1.57 3.33 5.02
C TYR A 199 1.30 3.77 6.47
N ALA A 200 0.40 4.72 6.69
CA ALA A 200 -0.08 5.04 8.03
C ALA A 200 -1.49 5.64 8.01
N ALA A 201 -2.23 5.46 9.10
CA ALA A 201 -3.53 6.07 9.30
C ALA A 201 -3.74 6.43 10.78
N MET A 202 -4.35 7.58 11.03
CA MET A 202 -4.65 8.03 12.39
C MET A 202 -5.90 8.89 12.45
N VAL A 203 -6.65 8.83 13.55
CA VAL A 203 -7.74 9.78 13.79
C VAL A 203 -7.14 11.17 14.00
N GLU A 204 -7.70 12.16 13.32
CA GLU A 204 -7.28 13.55 13.45
C GLU A 204 -7.40 14.02 14.91
N GLY A 205 -6.31 14.55 15.46
CA GLY A 205 -6.24 15.00 16.85
C GLY A 205 -5.76 13.94 17.85
N GLU A 206 -5.69 12.66 17.46
CA GLU A 206 -5.08 11.63 18.30
C GLU A 206 -3.55 11.62 18.17
N GLN A 207 -2.86 11.23 19.23
CA GLN A 207 -1.39 11.11 19.24
C GLN A 207 -0.89 9.73 18.80
N ARG A 208 -1.81 8.77 18.60
CA ARG A 208 -1.49 7.40 18.17
C ARG A 208 -2.19 7.12 16.85
N GLY A 209 -1.46 6.49 15.94
CA GLY A 209 -1.93 5.97 14.67
C GLY A 209 -1.44 4.55 14.45
N THR A 210 -1.97 3.92 13.41
CA THR A 210 -1.44 2.66 12.89
C THR A 210 -0.45 2.99 11.78
N VAL A 211 0.71 2.34 11.82
CA VAL A 211 1.72 2.39 10.77
C VAL A 211 1.91 0.97 10.25
N TRP A 212 2.01 0.82 8.94
CA TRP A 212 2.30 -0.43 8.25
C TRP A 212 3.72 -0.36 7.70
N PRO A 213 4.72 -0.82 8.48
CA PRO A 213 6.14 -0.62 8.17
C PRO A 213 6.55 -1.14 6.78
N GLU A 214 5.86 -2.15 6.27
CA GLU A 214 6.07 -2.74 4.97
C GLU A 214 5.90 -1.75 3.80
N ASP A 215 5.03 -0.74 3.97
CA ASP A 215 4.69 0.22 2.91
C ASP A 215 5.24 1.63 3.13
N VAL A 216 5.92 1.86 4.26
CA VAL A 216 6.51 3.18 4.57
C VAL A 216 7.64 3.48 3.58
N PRO A 217 7.57 4.60 2.85
CA PRO A 217 8.63 4.99 1.93
C PRO A 217 9.95 5.24 2.66
N GLU A 218 11.04 4.80 2.05
CA GLU A 218 12.36 4.81 2.69
C GLU A 218 12.86 6.23 3.01
N ASP A 219 12.45 7.22 2.20
CA ASP A 219 12.76 8.65 2.41
C ASP A 219 12.03 9.22 3.64
N VAL A 220 10.88 8.65 4.00
CA VAL A 220 10.09 9.02 5.20
C VAL A 220 10.72 8.42 6.46
N LEU A 221 11.26 7.19 6.37
CA LEU A 221 11.97 6.53 7.48
C LEU A 221 13.31 7.19 7.84
N THR A 222 13.96 7.85 6.88
CA THR A 222 15.28 8.46 7.05
C THR A 222 15.27 9.93 7.45
N GLY A 223 14.08 10.51 7.72
CA GLY A 223 13.96 11.88 8.22
C GLY A 223 14.20 12.97 7.16
N GLY A 224 13.93 12.67 5.89
CA GLY A 224 13.98 13.62 4.78
C GLY A 224 12.78 14.57 4.79
N ALA A 225 12.65 15.40 5.82
CA ALA A 225 11.84 16.61 5.74
C ALA A 225 12.58 17.63 4.85
N GLU A 226 12.63 17.41 3.54
CA GLU A 226 12.69 18.53 2.62
C GLU A 226 11.36 19.26 2.77
N ALA A 227 11.39 20.33 3.55
CA ALA A 227 10.33 21.30 3.64
C ALA A 227 10.04 21.84 2.23
N SER A 228 9.08 21.22 1.53
CA SER A 228 8.43 21.88 0.42
C SER A 228 7.77 23.15 0.98
N PRO A 229 8.07 24.33 0.42
CA PRO A 229 7.52 25.58 0.91
C PRO A 229 6.01 25.53 0.80
N MET A 230 5.33 25.81 1.93
CA MET A 230 3.89 26.08 1.94
C MET A 230 3.59 27.12 0.85
N PRO A 231 2.64 26.89 -0.08
CA PRO A 231 2.06 27.99 -0.79
C PRO A 231 1.25 28.80 0.23
N ALA A 232 1.85 29.90 0.70
CA ALA A 232 1.12 30.95 1.36
C ALA A 232 0.04 31.47 0.41
N GLY A 233 -1.21 31.45 0.85
CA GLY A 233 -2.27 32.25 0.27
C GLY A 233 -3.49 31.46 -0.21
N VAL A 234 -4.42 31.21 0.71
CA VAL A 234 -5.81 31.63 0.48
C VAL A 234 -6.32 32.23 1.78
N SER A 235 -6.52 33.55 1.76
CA SER A 235 -7.14 34.32 2.83
C SER A 235 -8.60 33.87 3.02
N ALA A 236 -9.00 33.65 4.27
CA ALA A 236 -10.40 33.78 4.70
C ALA A 236 -10.71 35.28 4.95
N PRO A 237 -11.98 35.71 4.84
CA PRO A 237 -12.34 37.07 4.48
C PRO A 237 -12.16 38.09 5.62
N ALA A 238 -11.91 39.33 5.22
CA ALA A 238 -11.67 40.48 6.09
C ALA A 238 -12.87 40.82 6.99
N PRO A 239 -12.65 41.10 8.29
CA PRO A 239 -13.53 41.96 9.06
C PRO A 239 -13.18 43.45 8.83
N ILE A 240 -14.23 44.26 8.92
CA ILE A 240 -14.31 45.68 8.58
C ILE A 240 -13.34 46.54 9.40
N ALA A 241 -12.85 47.59 8.74
CA ALA A 241 -11.85 48.56 9.16
C ALA A 241 -12.12 49.28 10.50
N ALA A 242 -11.05 49.42 11.30
CA ALA A 242 -10.72 50.64 12.04
C ALA A 242 -9.23 50.59 12.45
N ALA A 243 -8.48 51.64 12.13
CA ALA A 243 -7.08 51.85 12.49
C ALA A 243 -6.98 53.08 13.43
N PRO A 244 -5.79 53.49 13.93
CA PRO A 244 -4.77 52.73 14.65
C PRO A 244 -4.24 53.49 15.90
N ALA A 245 -3.43 52.82 16.74
CA ALA A 245 -2.42 53.42 17.63
C ALA A 245 -1.41 52.31 18.01
N GLU A 246 -0.23 52.29 17.41
CA GLU A 246 1.06 52.80 17.92
C GLU A 246 1.80 51.89 18.94
N ASP A 247 2.96 51.43 18.46
CA ASP A 247 4.28 51.43 19.11
C ASP A 247 4.91 50.16 19.76
N SER A 248 6.19 49.98 19.37
CA SER A 248 7.34 49.39 20.07
C SER A 248 7.53 47.86 20.25
N GLY A 249 8.60 47.34 19.61
CA GLY A 249 9.76 46.83 20.36
C GLY A 249 10.13 45.32 20.38
N LYS A 250 11.12 44.96 19.54
CA LYS A 250 12.30 44.07 19.79
C LYS A 250 12.19 42.54 20.10
N VAL A 251 12.85 41.78 19.18
CA VAL A 251 13.93 40.76 19.36
C VAL A 251 13.64 39.32 19.88
N VAL A 252 13.70 38.39 18.91
CA VAL A 252 14.28 37.01 18.84
C VAL A 252 14.85 36.35 20.11
N LYS A 253 14.45 35.07 20.35
CA LYS A 253 15.36 33.92 20.60
C LYS A 253 14.65 32.55 20.47
N ARG A 254 15.29 31.65 19.70
CA ARG A 254 14.98 30.22 19.55
C ARG A 254 15.48 29.42 20.76
N ALA A 255 14.79 28.34 21.10
CA ALA A 255 15.34 27.20 21.84
C ALA A 255 14.60 25.92 21.44
N ALA A 256 15.36 24.83 21.38
CA ALA A 256 15.06 23.58 20.69
C ALA A 256 14.57 22.46 21.62
N SER A 257 13.99 21.43 20.99
CA SER A 257 14.10 19.98 21.27
C SER A 257 13.72 19.43 22.65
N HIS A 258 12.84 18.42 22.66
CA HIS A 258 13.16 17.01 23.01
C HIS A 258 11.88 16.14 23.05
N LEU A 259 11.77 15.14 22.15
CA LEU A 259 10.95 13.94 22.38
C LEU A 259 11.90 12.83 22.85
N LYS A 260 11.55 12.19 23.97
CA LYS A 260 12.29 11.06 24.54
C LYS A 260 11.69 9.74 24.03
N LEU A 261 12.58 8.87 23.59
CA LEU A 261 12.37 7.42 23.44
C LEU A 261 12.31 6.80 24.84
N VAL A 262 11.39 5.87 25.08
CA VAL A 262 11.38 5.02 26.29
C VAL A 262 11.59 3.58 25.84
N GLU A 263 12.49 2.90 26.55
CA GLU A 263 12.91 1.49 26.40
C GLU A 263 11.76 0.48 26.48
#